data_AF-A0A7S0BC93-F1
#
_entry.id   AF-A0A7S0BC93-F1
#
_cell.length_a   1.000
_cell.length_b   1.000
_cell.length_c   1.000
_cell.angle_alpha   90.00
_cell.angle_beta   90.00
_cell.angle_gamma   90.00
#
_symmetry.space_group_name_H-M   'P 1'
#
loop_
_entity.id
_entity.type
_entity.pdbx_description
1 polymer ?
#
loop_
_entity_poly.entity_id
_entity_poly.type
_entity_poly.pdbx_seq_one_letter_code
_entity_poly.pdbx_strand_id
1 'polypeptide(L)'
;PPAPPPAPPPAPPPAPPQHRAAEEDPRPRKNYVLAECEAEARSDAARGWCEFMQALAVRLALRFESRPAGILSSMAEAGLPAAKDQRSTVKAIMRLCHPDKCKHPEAKRAMQILSPLL
;
A
#
# COMPACT_ATOMS: atom_id res chain seq x y z
N PRO A 1 40.81 -70.39 7.90
CA PRO A 1 40.94 -68.93 8.15
C PRO A 1 39.62 -68.25 7.80
N PRO A 2 38.99 -67.47 8.68
CA PRO A 2 37.73 -66.80 8.35
C PRO A 2 37.97 -65.62 7.40
N ALA A 3 37.03 -65.43 6.46
CA ALA A 3 37.04 -64.34 5.49
C ALA A 3 36.87 -62.96 6.17
N PRO A 4 37.44 -61.88 5.62
CA PRO A 4 37.23 -60.53 6.15
C PRO A 4 35.77 -60.09 5.95
N PRO A 5 35.22 -59.25 6.85
CA PRO A 5 33.86 -58.74 6.72
C PRO A 5 33.74 -57.77 5.52
N PRO A 6 32.54 -57.62 4.94
CA PRO A 6 32.30 -56.69 3.84
C PRO A 6 32.40 -55.24 4.31
N ALA A 7 32.92 -54.38 3.43
CA ALA A 7 33.05 -52.94 3.65
C ALA A 7 31.69 -52.24 3.80
N PRO A 8 31.59 -51.19 4.64
CA PRO A 8 30.36 -50.41 4.77
C PRO A 8 30.06 -49.60 3.49
N PRO A 9 28.77 -49.32 3.19
CA PRO A 9 28.39 -48.51 2.04
C PRO A 9 28.85 -47.04 2.18
N PRO A 10 29.08 -46.34 1.06
CA PRO A 10 29.43 -44.92 1.07
C PRO A 10 28.29 -44.07 1.64
N ALA A 11 28.65 -43.07 2.44
CA ALA A 11 27.72 -42.11 3.02
C ALA A 11 26.96 -41.33 1.93
N PRO A 12 25.69 -40.96 2.16
CA PRO A 12 24.95 -40.11 1.23
C PRO A 12 25.56 -38.70 1.17
N PRO A 13 25.44 -37.99 0.02
CA PRO A 13 25.94 -36.63 -0.13
C PRO A 13 25.25 -35.68 0.85
N PRO A 14 25.94 -34.61 1.32
CA PRO A 14 25.34 -33.60 2.17
C PRO A 14 24.17 -32.94 1.42
N ALA A 15 23.03 -32.84 2.11
CA ALA A 15 21.84 -32.18 1.62
C ALA A 15 22.18 -30.75 1.13
N PRO A 16 21.55 -30.28 0.04
CA PRO A 16 21.74 -28.92 -0.42
C PRO A 16 21.39 -27.93 0.69
N PRO A 17 22.15 -26.82 0.83
CA PRO A 17 21.91 -25.83 1.84
C PRO A 17 20.49 -25.32 1.72
N GLN A 18 19.79 -25.40 2.85
CA GLN A 18 18.48 -24.84 3.10
C GLN A 18 18.42 -23.46 2.44
N HIS A 19 17.64 -23.35 1.36
CA HIS A 19 17.18 -22.05 0.89
C HIS A 19 16.43 -21.46 2.07
N ARG A 20 17.14 -20.55 2.74
CA ARG A 20 16.67 -19.62 3.76
C ARG A 20 15.23 -19.27 3.44
N ALA A 21 14.39 -19.48 4.45
CA ALA A 21 13.11 -18.83 4.62
C ALA A 21 12.94 -17.68 3.61
N ALA A 22 12.20 -17.93 2.53
CA ALA A 22 11.21 -16.95 2.13
C ALA A 22 10.24 -16.92 3.31
N GLU A 23 10.65 -16.20 4.35
CA GLU A 23 9.81 -15.72 5.41
C GLU A 23 8.74 -14.96 4.64
N GLU A 24 7.60 -15.61 4.42
CA GLU A 24 6.36 -14.98 4.05
C GLU A 24 6.12 -13.94 5.14
N ASP A 25 6.62 -12.73 4.94
CA ASP A 25 6.15 -11.58 5.68
C ASP A 25 4.67 -11.44 5.32
N PRO A 26 3.73 -11.71 6.24
CA PRO A 26 2.32 -11.69 5.93
C PRO A 26 1.79 -10.23 5.92
N ARG A 27 2.57 -9.28 5.40
CA ARG A 27 2.13 -7.91 5.14
C ARG A 27 2.50 -7.37 3.75
N PRO A 28 1.93 -7.87 2.62
CA PRO A 28 2.26 -7.30 1.31
C PRO A 28 1.08 -6.67 0.52
N ARG A 29 -0.05 -6.28 1.13
CA ARG A 29 -1.18 -5.69 0.36
C ARG A 29 -1.40 -4.19 0.54
N LYS A 30 -1.23 -3.65 1.75
CA LYS A 30 -1.49 -2.22 2.02
C LYS A 30 -0.35 -1.31 1.53
N ASN A 31 0.89 -1.71 1.74
CA ASN A 31 2.06 -0.91 1.36
C ASN A 31 2.22 -0.76 -0.16
N TYR A 32 1.85 -1.79 -0.93
CA TYR A 32 1.90 -1.71 -2.40
C TYR A 32 0.92 -0.68 -2.96
N VAL A 33 -0.30 -0.66 -2.40
CA VAL A 33 -1.34 0.32 -2.76
C VAL A 33 -0.88 1.75 -2.49
N LEU A 34 -0.24 1.99 -1.33
CA LEU A 34 0.31 3.31 -1.01
C LEU A 34 1.41 3.72 -1.99
N ALA A 35 2.37 2.84 -2.26
CA ALA A 35 3.47 3.12 -3.17
C ALA A 35 2.98 3.44 -4.60
N GLU A 36 1.99 2.70 -5.10
CA GLU A 36 1.34 3.01 -6.39
C GLU A 36 0.67 4.38 -6.37
N CYS A 37 -0.14 4.66 -5.34
CA CYS A 37 -0.80 5.96 -5.19
C CYS A 37 0.19 7.11 -5.08
N GLU A 38 1.34 6.93 -4.41
CA GLU A 38 2.40 7.93 -4.34
C GLU A 38 3.10 8.16 -5.67
N ALA A 39 3.36 7.10 -6.45
CA ALA A 39 3.97 7.22 -7.77
C ALA A 39 3.05 7.96 -8.75
N GLU A 40 1.76 7.65 -8.72
CA GLU A 40 0.73 8.35 -9.49
C GLU A 40 0.60 9.81 -9.03
N ALA A 41 0.55 10.05 -7.72
CA ALA A 41 0.45 11.39 -7.16
C ALA A 41 1.64 12.28 -7.52
N ARG A 42 2.85 11.72 -7.53
CA ARG A 42 4.05 12.41 -8.03
C ARG A 42 3.91 12.78 -9.50
N SER A 43 3.32 11.90 -10.30
CA SER A 43 3.09 12.14 -11.72
C SER A 43 2.04 13.24 -11.95
N ASP A 44 0.97 13.27 -11.16
CA ASP A 44 -0.07 14.30 -11.24
C ASP A 44 0.45 15.68 -10.79
N ALA A 45 1.27 15.69 -9.75
CA ALA A 45 1.95 16.91 -9.29
C ALA A 45 2.95 17.42 -10.34
N ALA A 46 3.72 16.53 -10.97
CA ALA A 46 4.65 16.88 -12.05
C ALA A 46 3.92 17.42 -13.30
N ARG A 47 2.68 17.00 -13.55
CA ARG A 47 1.80 17.56 -14.59
C ARG A 47 1.25 18.95 -14.24
N GLY A 48 1.44 19.41 -13.00
CA GLY A 48 0.96 20.71 -12.53
C GLY A 48 -0.54 20.76 -12.25
N TRP A 49 -1.20 19.61 -12.05
CA TRP A 49 -2.64 19.58 -11.76
C TRP A 49 -2.96 20.01 -10.33
N CYS A 50 -2.16 19.58 -9.37
CA CYS A 50 -2.32 19.91 -7.96
C CYS A 50 -1.04 19.60 -7.18
N GLU A 51 -1.01 19.97 -5.90
CA GLU A 51 0.09 19.61 -5.01
C GLU A 51 0.12 18.09 -4.76
N PHE A 52 1.30 17.54 -4.48
CA PHE A 52 1.48 16.11 -4.23
C PHE A 52 0.49 15.54 -3.20
N MET A 53 0.27 16.23 -2.09
CA MET A 53 -0.65 15.78 -1.03
C MET A 53 -2.11 15.77 -1.50
N GLN A 54 -2.49 16.69 -2.40
CA GLN A 54 -3.83 16.70 -2.99
C GLN A 54 -3.99 15.56 -4.00
N ALA A 55 -2.98 15.33 -4.83
CA ALA A 55 -2.97 14.22 -5.76
C ALA A 55 -3.03 12.86 -5.03
N LEU A 56 -2.23 12.69 -3.98
CA LEU A 56 -2.19 11.48 -3.17
C LEU A 56 -3.54 11.19 -2.51
N ALA A 57 -4.18 12.23 -1.95
CA ALA A 57 -5.53 12.12 -1.41
C ALA A 57 -6.56 11.67 -2.46
N VAL A 58 -6.48 12.21 -3.69
CA VAL A 58 -7.35 11.81 -4.80
C VAL A 58 -7.07 10.37 -5.23
N ARG A 59 -5.81 9.98 -5.42
CA ARG A 59 -5.42 8.61 -5.80
C ARG A 59 -5.85 7.58 -4.77
N LEU A 60 -5.68 7.87 -3.48
CA LEU A 60 -6.17 7.01 -2.41
C LEU A 60 -7.69 6.90 -2.42
N ALA A 61 -8.43 8.00 -2.59
CA ALA A 61 -9.89 7.95 -2.67
C ALA A 61 -10.39 7.04 -3.81
N LEU A 62 -9.82 7.18 -5.00
CA LEU A 62 -10.16 6.34 -6.15
C LEU A 62 -9.82 4.86 -5.90
N ARG A 63 -8.67 4.58 -5.28
CA ARG A 63 -8.22 3.22 -5.01
C ARG A 63 -9.09 2.49 -3.99
N PHE A 64 -9.74 3.22 -3.09
CA PHE A 64 -10.69 2.71 -2.10
C PHE A 64 -12.16 2.92 -2.50
N GLU A 65 -12.48 3.17 -3.78
CA GLU A 65 -13.86 3.39 -4.26
C GLU A 65 -14.84 2.28 -3.83
N SER A 66 -14.42 1.01 -3.93
CA SER A 66 -15.25 -0.14 -3.53
C SER A 66 -15.36 -0.31 -2.01
N ARG A 67 -14.46 0.30 -1.24
CA ARG A 67 -14.45 0.22 0.23
C ARG A 67 -13.90 1.50 0.86
N PRO A 68 -14.68 2.60 0.87
CA PRO A 68 -14.18 3.93 1.22
C PRO A 68 -13.64 4.01 2.65
N ALA A 69 -14.24 3.28 3.61
CA ALA A 69 -13.75 3.24 4.99
C ALA A 69 -12.30 2.72 5.14
N GLY A 70 -11.81 1.94 4.17
CA GLY A 70 -10.43 1.43 4.17
C GLY A 70 -9.36 2.51 4.00
N ILE A 71 -9.73 3.68 3.47
CA ILE A 71 -8.80 4.78 3.24
C ILE A 71 -8.21 5.34 4.53
N LEU A 72 -8.97 5.28 5.63
CA LEU A 72 -8.62 5.92 6.91
C LEU A 72 -7.36 5.30 7.51
N SER A 73 -7.18 3.99 7.38
CA SER A 73 -5.95 3.31 7.82
C SER A 73 -4.74 3.71 6.97
N SER A 74 -4.95 3.89 5.66
CA SER A 74 -3.90 4.23 4.71
C SER A 74 -3.49 5.70 4.78
N MET A 75 -4.33 6.59 5.31
CA MET A 75 -4.01 8.02 5.42
C MET A 75 -2.81 8.32 6.34
N ALA A 76 -2.79 7.71 7.52
CA ALA A 76 -1.69 7.91 8.47
C ALA A 76 -0.38 7.35 7.92
N GLU A 77 -0.45 6.20 7.25
CA GLU A 77 0.71 5.56 6.61
C GLU A 77 1.25 6.37 5.42
N ALA A 78 0.37 7.07 4.69
CA ALA A 78 0.72 7.91 3.54
C ALA A 78 1.19 9.33 3.92
N GLY A 79 1.32 9.64 5.21
CA GLY A 79 1.71 10.98 5.67
C GLY A 79 0.64 12.06 5.45
N LEU A 80 -0.60 11.68 5.17
CA LEU A 80 -1.73 12.60 5.03
C LEU A 80 -2.30 12.98 6.41
N PRO A 81 -2.98 14.14 6.53
CA PRO A 81 -3.56 14.57 7.80
C PRO A 81 -4.62 13.57 8.31
N ALA A 82 -4.25 12.82 9.34
CA ALA A 82 -5.10 11.90 10.08
C ALA A 82 -5.38 12.44 11.49
N ALA A 83 -6.65 12.55 11.85
CA ALA A 83 -7.10 12.93 13.18
C ALA A 83 -7.40 11.70 14.04
N LYS A 84 -7.54 11.90 15.37
CA LYS A 84 -7.96 10.83 16.29
C LYS A 84 -9.35 10.27 15.95
N ASP A 85 -10.23 11.11 15.40
CA ASP A 85 -11.58 10.74 15.02
C ASP A 85 -11.69 10.51 13.51
N GLN A 86 -12.35 9.42 13.11
CA GLN A 86 -12.57 9.08 11.70
C GLN A 86 -13.21 10.22 10.92
N ARG A 87 -14.24 10.85 11.48
CA ARG A 87 -14.96 11.96 10.84
C ARG A 87 -14.07 13.18 10.59
N SER A 88 -13.13 13.46 11.49
CA SER A 88 -12.17 14.55 11.35
C SER A 88 -11.13 14.25 10.27
N THR A 89 -10.71 12.98 10.15
CA THR A 89 -9.85 12.49 9.05
C THR A 89 -10.56 12.59 7.70
N VAL A 90 -11.83 12.16 7.61
CA VAL A 90 -12.66 12.30 6.39
C VAL A 90 -12.78 13.78 5.98
N LYS A 91 -13.04 14.68 6.93
CA LYS A 91 -13.06 16.13 6.65
C LYS A 91 -11.72 16.65 6.14
N ALA A 92 -10.61 16.19 6.72
CA ALA A 92 -9.28 16.61 6.30
C ALA A 92 -8.98 16.20 4.85
N ILE A 93 -9.28 14.94 4.47
CA ILE A 93 -9.06 14.47 3.11
C ILE A 93 -10.03 15.12 2.10
N MET A 94 -11.30 15.32 2.47
CA MET A 94 -12.24 16.05 1.61
C MET A 94 -11.78 17.49 1.34
N ARG A 95 -11.13 18.16 2.30
CA ARG A 95 -10.54 19.48 2.08
C ARG A 95 -9.37 19.47 1.10
N LEU A 96 -8.60 18.37 1.05
CA LEU A 96 -7.52 18.18 0.07
C LEU A 96 -8.05 17.90 -1.33
N CYS A 97 -9.12 17.11 -1.44
CA CYS A 97 -9.75 16.73 -2.71
C CYS A 97 -10.81 17.72 -3.21
N HIS A 98 -11.08 18.81 -2.49
CA HIS A 98 -12.17 19.71 -2.83
C HIS A 98 -11.89 20.39 -4.19
N PRO A 99 -12.84 20.39 -5.15
CA PRO A 99 -12.61 20.92 -6.51
C PRO A 99 -12.31 22.42 -6.56
N ASP A 100 -12.68 23.16 -5.52
CA ASP A 100 -12.31 24.58 -5.34
C ASP A 100 -10.78 24.77 -5.18
N LYS A 101 -10.10 23.79 -4.56
CA LYS A 101 -8.68 23.89 -4.16
C LYS A 101 -7.77 22.92 -4.91
N CYS A 102 -8.32 21.83 -5.44
CA CYS A 102 -7.60 20.80 -6.17
C CYS A 102 -8.09 20.78 -7.62
N LYS A 103 -7.21 21.10 -8.58
CA LYS A 103 -7.54 21.09 -10.01
C LYS A 103 -7.33 19.73 -10.66
N HIS A 104 -7.16 18.67 -9.87
CA HIS A 104 -7.06 17.31 -10.39
C HIS A 104 -8.37 16.91 -11.08
N PRO A 105 -8.34 16.33 -12.29
CA PRO A 105 -9.55 15.98 -13.04
C PRO A 105 -10.50 15.04 -12.25
N GLU A 106 -9.92 14.09 -11.52
CA GLU A 106 -10.66 13.15 -10.68
C GLU A 106 -11.06 13.68 -9.29
N ALA A 107 -10.78 14.96 -8.95
CA ALA A 107 -11.09 15.52 -7.62
C ALA A 107 -12.58 15.42 -7.26
N LYS A 108 -13.47 15.68 -8.23
CA LYS A 108 -14.92 15.58 -8.05
C LYS A 108 -15.35 14.14 -7.74
N ARG A 109 -14.75 13.15 -8.39
CA ARG A 109 -15.04 11.73 -8.17
C ARG A 109 -14.55 11.28 -6.79
N ALA A 110 -13.33 11.67 -6.41
CA ALA A 110 -12.80 11.43 -5.07
C ALA A 110 -13.75 11.98 -3.98
N MET A 111 -14.28 13.18 -4.17
CA MET A 111 -15.27 13.77 -3.25
C MET A 111 -16.55 12.93 -3.15
N GLN A 112 -17.07 12.40 -4.27
CA GLN A 112 -18.25 11.53 -4.28
C GLN A 112 -18.02 10.21 -3.53
N ILE A 113 -16.81 9.66 -3.61
CA ILE A 113 -16.42 8.44 -2.88
C ILE A 113 -16.33 8.69 -1.37
N LEU A 114 -15.83 9.87 -0.97
CA LEU A 114 -15.62 10.23 0.43
C LEU A 114 -16.88 10.76 1.12
N SER A 115 -17.82 11.35 0.37
CA SER A 115 -19.02 11.98 0.92
C SER A 115 -19.89 11.06 1.79
N PRO A 116 -20.09 9.75 1.47
CA PRO A 116 -20.83 8.82 2.32
C PRO A 116 -20.18 8.51 3.68
N LEU A 117 -18.92 8.92 3.91
CA LEU A 117 -18.19 8.68 5.15
C LEU A 117 -18.30 9.82 6.18
N LEU A 118 -19.02 10.90 5.86
CA LEU A 118 -19.14 12.13 6.66
C LEU A 118 -20.34 12.13 7.63
#